data_AF-J3F466-F1
#
_entry.id   AF-J3F466-F1
#
_cell.length_a   1.000
_cell.length_b   1.000
_cell.length_c   1.000
_cell.angle_alpha   90.00
_cell.angle_beta   90.00
_cell.angle_gamma   90.00
#
_symmetry.space_group_name_H-M   'P 1'
#
loop_
_entity.id
_entity.type
_entity.pdbx_description
1 polymer ?
#
loop_
_entity_poly.entity_id
_entity_poly.type
_entity_poly.pdbx_seq_one_letter_code
_entity_poly.pdbx_strand_id
1 'polypeptide(L)'
;MSIKAKAPSYKEVADEAVFQLDCGREFADWMFALMTAIRDDHEYSLGRNSAALSKLGLFLSENHLADTERDFDRLTENLSSLGGAL
;
A
#
# COMPACT_ATOMS: atom_id res chain seq x y z
N MET A 1 26.56 -25.54 -3.69
CA MET A 1 27.07 -24.15 -3.73
C MET A 1 25.99 -23.25 -3.18
N SER A 2 26.22 -22.61 -2.04
CA SER A 2 25.26 -21.67 -1.44
C SER A 2 25.41 -20.32 -2.16
N ILE A 3 24.43 -19.93 -2.95
CA ILE A 3 24.37 -18.61 -3.58
C ILE A 3 24.00 -17.65 -2.45
N LYS A 4 24.99 -17.01 -1.82
CA LYS A 4 24.71 -15.89 -0.92
C LYS A 4 24.05 -14.80 -1.76
N ALA A 5 22.78 -14.51 -1.48
CA ALA A 5 22.09 -13.37 -2.07
C ALA A 5 22.93 -12.12 -1.80
N LYS A 6 23.23 -11.36 -2.85
CA LYS A 6 23.96 -10.10 -2.72
C LYS A 6 23.04 -9.14 -1.97
N ALA A 7 23.54 -8.52 -0.90
CA ALA A 7 22.80 -7.49 -0.19
C ALA A 7 22.47 -6.34 -1.17
N PRO A 8 21.23 -5.81 -1.15
CA PRO A 8 20.85 -4.68 -1.99
C PRO A 8 21.69 -3.45 -1.63
N SER A 9 21.92 -2.58 -2.60
CA SER A 9 22.61 -1.30 -2.40
C SER A 9 21.70 -0.27 -1.73
N TYR A 10 22.29 0.74 -1.07
CA TYR A 10 21.53 1.86 -0.51
C TYR A 10 20.63 2.56 -1.54
N LYS A 11 21.05 2.60 -2.81
CA LYS A 11 20.24 3.15 -3.90
C LYS A 11 19.01 2.30 -4.17
N GLU A 12 19.15 0.98 -4.27
CA GLU A 12 18.01 0.08 -4.50
C GLU A 12 16.99 0.14 -3.36
N VAL A 13 17.47 0.25 -2.12
CA VAL A 13 16.60 0.42 -0.94
C VAL A 13 15.87 1.77 -0.96
N ALA A 14 16.55 2.84 -1.34
CA ALA A 14 15.92 4.17 -1.45
C ALA A 14 14.90 4.23 -2.61
N ASP A 15 15.23 3.66 -3.76
CA ASP A 15 14.34 3.60 -4.92
C ASP A 15 13.07 2.78 -4.58
N GLU A 16 13.21 1.68 -3.84
CA GLU A 16 12.08 0.90 -3.33
C GLU A 16 11.22 1.69 -2.34
N ALA A 17 11.84 2.38 -1.36
CA ALA A 17 11.10 3.20 -0.40
C ALA A 17 10.28 4.31 -1.09
N VAL A 18 10.85 4.95 -2.12
CA VAL A 18 10.12 5.96 -2.92
C VAL A 18 8.94 5.32 -3.67
N PHE A 19 9.14 4.16 -4.29
CA PHE A 19 8.07 3.42 -4.97
C PHE A 19 6.91 3.10 -4.01
N GLN A 20 7.22 2.64 -2.79
CA GLN A 20 6.19 2.34 -1.79
C GLN A 20 5.41 3.60 -1.34
N LEU A 21 6.08 4.76 -1.24
CA LEU A 21 5.40 6.03 -0.97
C LEU A 21 4.47 6.44 -2.12
N ASP A 22 4.87 6.21 -3.37
CA ASP A 22 4.01 6.46 -4.53
C ASP A 22 2.79 5.53 -4.54
N CYS A 23 2.97 4.24 -4.22
CA CYS A 23 1.85 3.30 -4.05
C CYS A 23 0.90 3.74 -2.93
N GLY A 24 1.43 4.19 -1.78
CA GLY A 24 0.63 4.70 -0.67
C GLY A 24 -0.16 5.97 -1.05
N ARG A 25 0.45 6.86 -1.84
CA ARG A 25 -0.23 8.05 -2.38
C ARG A 25 -1.36 7.65 -3.31
N GLU A 26 -1.11 6.75 -4.25
CA GLU A 26 -2.15 6.27 -5.18
C GLU A 26 -3.30 5.64 -4.39
N PHE A 27 -3.02 4.76 -3.44
CA PHE A 27 -4.06 4.16 -2.60
C PHE A 27 -4.90 5.22 -1.86
N ALA A 28 -4.28 6.27 -1.33
CA ALA A 28 -5.00 7.37 -0.69
C ALA A 28 -5.94 8.11 -1.66
N ASP A 29 -5.51 8.35 -2.91
CA ASP A 29 -6.35 8.96 -3.95
C ASP A 29 -7.57 8.08 -4.29
N TRP A 30 -7.37 6.76 -4.39
CA TRP A 30 -8.46 5.80 -4.61
C TRP A 30 -9.46 5.77 -3.45
N MET A 31 -8.97 5.76 -2.21
CA MET A 31 -9.85 5.79 -1.03
C MET A 31 -10.60 7.12 -0.91
N PHE A 32 -9.97 8.24 -1.23
CA PHE A 32 -10.64 9.54 -1.30
C PHE A 32 -11.77 9.55 -2.35
N ALA A 33 -11.51 9.03 -3.54
CA ALA A 33 -12.50 8.92 -4.60
C ALA A 33 -13.66 8.00 -4.19
N LEU A 34 -13.38 6.88 -3.53
CA LEU A 34 -14.41 5.96 -3.06
C LEU A 34 -15.29 6.58 -1.97
N MET A 35 -14.69 7.27 -0.99
CA MET A 35 -15.45 7.96 0.06
C MET A 35 -16.31 9.08 -0.50
N THR A 36 -15.80 9.78 -1.52
CA THR A 36 -16.57 10.77 -2.29
C THR A 36 -17.75 10.11 -2.99
N ALA A 37 -17.55 8.96 -3.65
CA ALA A 37 -18.63 8.22 -4.31
C ALA A 37 -19.69 7.72 -3.31
N ILE A 38 -19.30 7.26 -2.12
CA ILE A 38 -20.25 6.85 -1.06
C ILE A 38 -21.07 8.05 -0.58
N ARG A 39 -20.42 9.19 -0.34
CA ARG A 39 -21.11 10.42 0.07
C ARG A 39 -22.11 10.85 -0.99
N ASP A 40 -21.68 10.92 -2.25
CA ASP A 40 -22.52 11.38 -3.36
C ASP A 40 -23.66 10.38 -3.64
N ASP A 41 -23.44 9.06 -3.47
CA ASP A 41 -24.51 8.06 -3.54
C ASP A 41 -25.56 8.27 -2.44
N HIS A 42 -25.14 8.64 -1.23
CA HIS A 42 -26.06 8.99 -0.16
C HIS A 42 -26.85 10.27 -0.47
N GLU A 43 -26.20 11.29 -1.02
CA GLU A 43 -26.80 12.59 -1.33
C GLU A 43 -27.78 12.53 -2.50
N TYR A 44 -27.43 11.84 -3.58
CA TYR A 44 -28.17 11.89 -4.86
C TYR A 44 -28.91 10.59 -5.19
N SER A 45 -28.50 9.47 -4.61
CA SER A 45 -29.05 8.14 -4.92
C SER A 45 -29.68 7.45 -3.71
N LEU A 46 -29.83 8.14 -2.57
CA LEU A 46 -30.37 7.61 -1.31
C LEU A 46 -29.59 6.41 -0.75
N GLY A 47 -28.29 6.33 -1.02
CA GLY A 47 -27.41 5.28 -0.49
C GLY A 47 -27.64 3.90 -1.11
N ARG A 48 -28.25 3.81 -2.30
CA ARG A 48 -28.56 2.55 -2.98
C ARG A 48 -27.31 1.69 -3.25
N ASN A 49 -26.17 2.32 -3.49
CA ASN A 49 -24.92 1.65 -3.82
C ASN A 49 -23.92 1.62 -2.65
N SER A 50 -24.18 2.34 -1.55
CA SER A 50 -23.29 2.42 -0.38
C SER A 50 -22.79 1.05 0.10
N ALA A 51 -23.65 0.02 0.13
CA ALA A 51 -23.23 -1.32 0.56
C ALA A 51 -22.20 -1.96 -0.38
N ALA A 52 -22.34 -1.78 -1.71
CA ALA A 52 -21.40 -2.31 -2.68
C ALA A 52 -20.09 -1.51 -2.67
N LEU A 53 -20.17 -0.18 -2.57
CA LEU A 53 -19.01 0.70 -2.48
C LEU A 53 -18.20 0.45 -1.21
N SER A 54 -18.85 0.24 -0.05
CA SER A 54 -18.15 -0.12 1.18
C SER A 54 -17.46 -1.48 1.10
N LYS A 55 -18.07 -2.47 0.42
CA LYS A 55 -17.42 -3.77 0.16
C LYS A 55 -16.19 -3.63 -0.73
N LEU A 56 -16.27 -2.77 -1.76
CA LEU A 56 -15.12 -2.46 -2.61
C LEU A 56 -14.00 -1.82 -1.79
N GLY A 57 -14.33 -0.86 -0.91
CA GLY A 57 -13.35 -0.22 -0.03
C GLY A 57 -12.68 -1.18 0.92
N LEU A 58 -13.44 -2.10 1.51
CA LEU A 58 -12.89 -3.16 2.36
C LEU A 58 -11.92 -4.04 1.57
N PHE A 59 -12.33 -4.54 0.40
CA PHE A 59 -11.47 -5.37 -0.46
C PHE A 59 -10.18 -4.65 -0.86
N LEU A 60 -10.26 -3.40 -1.31
CA LEU A 60 -9.07 -2.62 -1.70
C LEU A 60 -8.13 -2.39 -0.51
N SER A 61 -8.69 -2.08 0.67
CA SER A 61 -7.90 -1.84 1.88
C SER A 61 -7.21 -3.10 2.40
N GLU A 62 -7.90 -4.24 2.39
CA GLU A 62 -7.33 -5.53 2.80
C GLU A 62 -6.16 -5.95 1.91
N ASN A 63 -6.32 -5.83 0.59
CA ASN A 63 -5.23 -6.15 -0.33
C ASN A 63 -4.05 -5.18 -0.17
N HIS A 64 -4.32 -3.87 -0.11
CA HIS A 64 -3.25 -2.88 0.05
C HIS A 64 -2.50 -3.04 1.38
N LEU A 65 -3.21 -3.38 2.47
CA LEU A 65 -2.59 -3.66 3.76
C LEU A 65 -1.64 -4.86 3.67
N ALA A 66 -2.09 -5.97 3.08
CA ALA A 66 -1.28 -7.17 2.93
C ALA A 66 -0.03 -6.96 2.05
N ASP A 67 -0.12 -6.10 1.04
CA ASP A 67 1.04 -5.71 0.23
C ASP A 67 1.98 -4.77 1.00
N THR A 68 1.43 -3.78 1.72
CA THR A 68 2.20 -2.83 2.54
C THR A 68 2.97 -3.54 3.65
N GLU A 69 2.36 -4.50 4.35
CA GLU A 69 3.03 -5.30 5.38
C GLU A 69 4.21 -6.10 4.80
N ARG A 70 4.00 -6.74 3.65
CA ARG A 70 5.05 -7.51 2.96
C ARG A 70 6.21 -6.61 2.52
N ASP A 71 5.90 -5.43 2.01
CA ASP A 71 6.90 -4.48 1.55
C ASP A 71 7.64 -3.82 2.71
N PHE A 72 6.96 -3.59 3.83
CA PHE A 72 7.58 -3.13 5.07
C PHE A 72 8.58 -4.15 5.62
N ASP A 73 8.21 -5.44 5.67
CA ASP A 73 9.11 -6.52 6.10
C ASP A 73 10.32 -6.61 5.17
N ARG A 74 10.10 -6.57 3.85
CA ARG A 74 11.18 -6.58 2.84
C ARG A 74 12.13 -5.41 3.01
N LEU A 75 11.62 -4.19 3.22
CA LEU A 75 12.44 -3.00 3.41
C LEU A 75 13.26 -3.08 4.72
N THR A 76 12.63 -3.60 5.78
CA THR A 76 13.27 -3.82 7.09
C THR A 76 14.42 -4.82 6.99
N GLU A 77 14.22 -5.95 6.31
CA GLU A 77 15.27 -6.94 6.06
C GLU A 77 16.44 -6.34 5.26
N ASN A 78 16.12 -5.58 4.21
CA ASN A 78 17.12 -4.93 3.36
C ASN A 78 17.95 -3.90 4.14
N LEU A 79 17.30 -3.05 4.95
CA LEU A 79 17.98 -2.07 5.80
C LEU A 79 18.86 -2.73 6.86
N SER A 80 18.35 -3.77 7.52
CA SER A 80 19.10 -4.56 8.51
C SER A 80 20.35 -5.20 7.89
N SER A 81 20.23 -5.72 6.66
CA SER A 81 21.36 -6.33 5.93
C SER A 81 22.48 -5.34 5.58
N LEU A 82 22.16 -4.05 5.52
CA LEU A 82 23.08 -2.95 5.24
C LEU A 82 23.66 -2.29 6.50
N GLY A 83 23.37 -2.85 7.69
CA GLY A 83 23.82 -2.30 8.97
C GLY A 83 22.98 -1.12 9.46
N GLY A 84 21.79 -0.90 8.90
CA GLY A 84 20.79 -0.02 9.49
C GLY A 84 20.35 -0.57 10.85
N ALA A 85 20.34 0.28 11.88
CA ALA A 85 19.73 -0.07 13.15
C ALA A 85 18.20 -0.02 13.01
N LEU A 86 17.52 -1.04 13.54
CA LEU A 86 16.09 -0.99 13.86
C LEU A 86 15.89 -0.18 15.14
#